data_AF-A0A1C6B8H3-F1
#
_entry.id   AF-A0A1C6B8H3-F1
#
_cell.length_a   1.000
_cell.length_b   1.000
_cell.length_c   1.000
_cell.angle_alpha   90.00
_cell.angle_beta   90.00
_cell.angle_gamma   90.00
#
_symmetry.space_group_name_H-M   'P 1'
#
loop_
_entity.id
_entity.type
_entity.pdbx_description
1 polymer ?
#
loop_
_entity_poly.entity_id
_entity_poly.type
_entity_poly.pdbx_seq_one_letter_code
_entity_poly.pdbx_strand_id
1 'polypeptide(L)' 'MIISTHLIADVEKVLDEVIFINQGQVVLQSSVDEIREEKGMSVDALFREVFKC' A
#
# COMPACT_ATOMS: atom_id res chain seq x y z
N MET A 1 1.04 4.06 -15.22
CA MET A 1 0.97 5.41 -14.60
C MET A 1 1.57 5.29 -13.20
N ILE A 2 2.30 6.29 -12.71
CA ILE A 2 2.86 6.27 -11.36
C ILE A 2 2.16 7.35 -10.54
N ILE A 3 1.61 6.96 -9.40
CA ILE A 3 0.98 7.87 -8.43
C ILE A 3 1.77 7.77 -7.14
N SER A 4 2.25 8.91 -6.63
CA SER A 4 2.84 9.01 -5.29
C SER A 4 1.88 9.80 -4.41
N THR A 5 1.34 9.16 -3.38
CA THR A 5 0.40 9.77 -2.45
C THR A 5 0.47 9.08 -1.08
N HIS A 6 0.11 9.83 -0.04
CA HIS A 6 -0.15 9.29 1.30
C HIS A 6 -1.66 9.13 1.56
N LEU A 7 -2.52 9.58 0.63
CA LEU A 7 -3.98 9.42 0.68
C LEU A 7 -4.39 8.12 -0.02
N ILE A 8 -3.96 6.99 0.54
CA ILE A 8 -4.11 5.67 -0.08
C ILE A 8 -5.59 5.30 -0.25
N ALA A 9 -6.42 5.57 0.75
CA ALA A 9 -7.84 5.24 0.76
C ALA A 9 -8.61 5.78 -0.46
N ASP A 10 -8.20 6.94 -0.99
CA ASP A 10 -8.88 7.59 -2.12
C ASP A 10 -8.50 6.98 -3.47
N VAL A 11 -7.29 6.41 -3.58
CA VAL A 11 -6.74 5.91 -4.84
C VAL A 11 -6.67 4.38 -4.91
N GLU A 12 -6.84 3.67 -3.80
CA GLU A 12 -6.67 2.21 -3.71
C GLU A 12 -7.45 1.43 -4.79
N LYS A 13 -8.64 1.92 -5.17
CA LYS A 13 -9.51 1.24 -6.14
C LYS A 13 -8.98 1.28 -7.58
N VAL A 14 -8.01 2.14 -7.88
CA VAL A 14 -7.46 2.31 -9.23
C VAL A 14 -5.99 1.89 -9.33
N LEU A 15 -5.44 1.31 -8.26
CA LEU A 15 -4.05 0.82 -8.22
C LEU A 15 -4.04 -0.68 -8.50
N ASP A 16 -3.13 -1.10 -9.39
CA ASP A 16 -2.86 -2.52 -9.66
C ASP A 16 -1.76 -3.04 -8.71
N GLU A 17 -0.73 -2.22 -8.46
CA GLU A 17 0.45 -2.55 -7.66
C GLU A 17 0.81 -1.41 -6.71
N VAL A 18 1.36 -1.75 -5.54
CA VAL A 18 1.81 -0.78 -4.54
C VAL A 18 3.25 -1.04 -4.12
N ILE A 19 3.98 0.06 -3.90
CA ILE A 19 5.34 0.05 -3.38
C ILE A 19 5.38 0.96 -2.15
N PHE A 20 5.67 0.40 -0.98
CA PHE A 20 5.89 1.18 0.23
C PHE A 20 7.36 1.51 0.37
N ILE A 21 7.61 2.79 0.63
CA ILE A 21 8.96 3.34 0.82
C ILE A 21 9.03 3.90 2.24
N ASN A 22 10.06 3.48 2.98
CA ASN A 22 10.38 4.02 4.29
C ASN A 22 11.87 4.38 4.33
N GLN A 23 12.21 5.60 4.74
CA GLN A 23 13.61 6.07 4.86
C GLN A 23 14.47 5.80 3.61
N GLY A 24 13.89 5.94 2.41
CA GLY A 24 14.59 5.71 1.14
C GLY A 24 14.78 4.24 0.76
N GLN A 25 14.18 3.30 1.50
CA GLN A 25 14.20 1.88 1.20
C GLN A 25 12.80 1.36 0.85
N VAL A 26 12.72 0.44 -0.11
CA VAL A 26 11.49 -0.28 -0.41
C VAL A 26 11.27 -1.31 0.69
N VAL A 27 10.16 -1.18 1.40
CA VAL A 27 9.81 -2.08 2.52
C VAL A 27 8.73 -3.09 2.15
N LEU A 28 7.96 -2.82 1.10
CA LEU A 28 6.95 -3.73 0.57
C LEU A 28 6.70 -3.41 -0.91
N GLN A 29 6.56 -4.45 -1.73
CA GLN A 29 6.11 -4.37 -3.11
C GLN A 29 5.22 -5.57 -3.37
N SER A 30 3.96 -5.34 -3.71
CA SER A 30 2.97 -6.39 -3.94
C SER A 30 1.77 -5.83 -4.70
N SER A 31 1.00 -6.72 -5.35
CA SER A 31 -0.25 -6.31 -5.98
C SER A 31 -1.32 -5.98 -4.93
N VAL A 32 -2.27 -5.13 -5.31
CA VAL A 32 -3.39 -4.79 -4.43
C VAL A 32 -4.25 -6.02 -4.10
N ASP A 33 -4.39 -6.93 -5.06
CA ASP A 33 -5.16 -8.16 -4.89
C ASP A 33 -4.46 -9.13 -3.93
N GLU A 34 -3.15 -9.34 -4.06
CA GLU A 34 -2.36 -10.15 -3.11
C GLU A 34 -2.48 -9.62 -1.67
N ILE A 35 -2.38 -8.31 -1.47
CA ILE A 35 -2.53 -7.71 -0.15
C ILE A 35 -3.91 -8.02 0.45
N ARG A 36 -4.98 -7.91 -0.35
CA ARG A 36 -6.34 -8.20 0.10
C ARG A 36 -6.54 -9.67 0.41
N GLU A 37 -6.01 -10.56 -0.42
CA GLU A 37 -6.16 -12.02 -0.27
C GLU A 37 -5.32 -12.58 0.88
N GLU A 38 -4.05 -12.17 0.99
CA GLU A 38 -3.14 -12.72 2.00
C GLU A 38 -3.31 -12.08 3.38
N LYS A 39 -3.55 -10.77 3.44
CA LYS A 39 -3.63 -10.02 4.71
C LYS A 39 -5.06 -9.82 5.19
N GLY A 40 -6.06 -10.02 4.33
CA GLY A 40 -7.47 -9.82 4.68
C GLY A 40 -7.82 -8.37 5.03
N MET A 41 -7.02 -7.40 4.58
CA MET A 41 -7.17 -5.98 4.90
C MET A 41 -6.95 -5.11 3.66
N SER A 42 -7.40 -3.86 3.74
CA SER A 42 -7.15 -2.87 2.68
C SER A 42 -5.69 -2.39 2.69
N VAL A 43 -5.25 -1.83 1.57
CA VAL A 43 -3.90 -1.25 1.48
C VAL A 43 -3.72 -0.10 2.48
N ASP A 44 -4.74 0.74 2.68
CA ASP A 44 -4.70 1.80 3.71
C ASP A 44 -4.54 1.24 5.12
N ALA A 45 -5.23 0.14 5.46
CA ALA A 45 -5.09 -0.49 6.76
C ALA A 45 -3.68 -1.06 6.96
N LEU A 46 -3.15 -1.77 5.95
CA LEU A 46 -1.79 -2.30 5.97
C LEU A 46 -0.75 -1.18 6.14
N PHE A 47 -0.90 -0.08 5.40
CA PHE A 47 -0.02 1.06 5.51
C PHE A 47 -0.05 1.65 6.93
N ARG A 48 -1.24 1.85 7.51
CA ARG A 48 -1.37 2.36 8.88
C ARG A 48 -0.79 1.40 9.91
N GLU A 49 -0.82 0.09 9.68
CA GLU A 49 -0.22 -0.88 10.59
C GLU A 49 1.31 -0.82 10.56
N VAL A 50 1.90 -0.77 9.36
CA VAL A 50 3.37 -0.73 9.17
C VAL A 50 3.97 0.60 9.62
N PHE A 51 3.25 1.71 9.46
CA PHE A 51 3.75 3.06 9.71
C PHE A 51 3.15 3.74 10.96
N LYS A 52 2.39 3.02 11.78
CA LYS A 52 1.99 3.52 13.10
C LYS A 52 3.21 3.59 14.03
N CYS A 53 3.48 4.77 14.56
CA CYS A 53 4.38 5.00 15.69
C CYS A 53 3.65 4.76 17.02
#